data_AF-A0A947GKU7-F1
#
_entry.id   AF-A0A947GKU7-F1
#
_cell.length_a   1.000
_cell.length_b   1.000
_cell.length_c   1.000
_cell.angle_alpha   90.00
_cell.angle_beta   90.00
_cell.angle_gamma   90.00
#
_symmetry.space_group_name_H-M   'P 1'
#
loop_
_entity.id
_entity.type
_entity.pdbx_description
1 polymer ?
#
loop_
_entity_poly.entity_id
_entity_poly.type
_entity_poly.pdbx_seq_one_letter_code
_entity_poly.pdbx_strand_id
1 'polypeptide(L)'
;MQSELVIAIISGLITLAASSLIAVYQARTEFRKLTKQLEQTYTTSLFDKRLEVYPVLFKALNQFNHRIEYGSPHKQQLIEFQHHYDDWISTHAILLTPTTAQIVWGYHNYLIDTLEQYHDSSIPLEQWIEIRNIQIVIGKFLRAEIGVFDTTAAGIPELEKPYVKRILDKLQHSSQKIRSRFGY
;
A
#
# COMPACT_ATOMS: atom_id res chain seq x y z
N MET A 1 -48.26 -53.17 12.30
CA MET A 1 -47.08 -53.37 13.18
C MET A 1 -45.73 -53.37 12.45
N GLN A 2 -45.39 -54.35 11.59
CA GLN A 2 -44.05 -54.36 10.96
C GLN A 2 -43.80 -53.17 10.00
N SER A 3 -44.82 -52.77 9.24
CA SER A 3 -44.75 -51.61 8.32
C SER A 3 -44.60 -50.28 9.04
N GLU A 4 -45.26 -50.10 10.19
CA GLU A 4 -45.15 -48.88 11.02
C GLU A 4 -43.74 -48.72 11.61
N LEU A 5 -43.13 -49.83 12.02
CA LEU A 5 -41.77 -49.84 12.57
C LEU A 5 -40.72 -49.47 11.51
N VAL A 6 -40.88 -49.95 10.27
CA VAL A 6 -40.01 -49.58 9.14
C VAL A 6 -40.16 -48.10 8.78
N ILE A 7 -41.39 -47.58 8.76
CA ILE A 7 -41.64 -46.16 8.51
C ILE A 7 -40.99 -45.29 9.60
N ALA A 8 -41.08 -45.70 10.87
CA ALA A 8 -40.44 -45.00 12.00
C ALA A 8 -38.91 -44.97 11.91
N ILE A 9 -38.27 -46.07 11.49
CA ILE A 9 -36.82 -46.13 11.30
C ILE A 9 -36.38 -45.24 10.13
N ILE A 10 -37.08 -45.31 8.99
CA ILE A 10 -36.75 -44.51 7.80
C ILE A 10 -36.93 -43.02 8.09
N SER A 11 -38.02 -42.64 8.75
CA SER A 11 -38.25 -41.25 9.16
C SER A 11 -37.20 -40.75 10.14
N GLY A 12 -36.82 -41.56 11.15
CA GLY A 12 -35.73 -41.23 12.07
C GLY A 12 -34.38 -41.03 11.36
N LEU A 13 -34.05 -41.88 10.38
CA LEU A 13 -32.83 -41.75 9.58
C LEU A 13 -32.83 -40.51 8.70
N ILE A 14 -33.96 -40.17 8.07
CA ILE A 14 -34.10 -38.95 7.25
C ILE A 14 -33.95 -37.71 8.15
N THR A 15 -34.55 -37.70 9.34
CA THR A 15 -34.40 -36.58 10.28
C THR A 15 -32.95 -36.43 10.73
N LEU A 16 -32.26 -37.52 11.08
CA LEU A 16 -30.85 -37.47 11.47
C LEU A 16 -29.95 -36.98 10.32
N ALA A 17 -30.19 -37.45 9.09
CA ALA A 17 -29.44 -37.01 7.92
C ALA A 17 -29.70 -35.52 7.61
N ALA A 18 -30.96 -35.08 7.67
CA ALA A 18 -31.33 -33.68 7.47
C ALA A 18 -30.74 -32.77 8.55
N SER A 19 -30.82 -33.17 9.83
CA SER A 19 -30.20 -32.43 10.95
C SER A 19 -28.69 -32.34 10.81
N SER A 20 -28.03 -33.41 10.36
CA SER A 20 -26.59 -33.42 10.12
C SER A 20 -26.20 -32.49 8.97
N LEU A 21 -26.96 -32.49 7.87
CA LEU A 21 -26.75 -31.58 6.74
C LEU A 21 -26.97 -30.12 7.14
N ILE A 22 -28.00 -29.83 7.93
CA ILE A 22 -28.28 -28.49 8.46
C ILE A 22 -27.15 -28.04 9.38
N ALA A 23 -26.67 -28.89 10.28
CA ALA A 23 -25.55 -28.58 11.18
C ALA A 23 -24.25 -28.28 10.39
N VAL A 24 -23.93 -29.07 9.36
CA VAL A 24 -22.77 -28.81 8.49
C VAL A 24 -22.93 -27.50 7.72
N TYR A 25 -24.13 -27.21 7.22
CA TYR A 25 -24.41 -25.94 6.52
C TYR A 25 -24.26 -24.74 7.47
N GLN A 26 -24.85 -24.83 8.67
CA GLN A 26 -24.73 -23.81 9.72
C GLN A 26 -23.27 -23.58 10.11
N ALA A 27 -22.51 -24.64 10.41
CA ALA A 27 -21.09 -24.54 10.73
C ALA A 27 -20.27 -23.88 9.61
N ARG A 28 -20.55 -24.20 8.33
CA ARG A 28 -19.91 -23.52 7.19
C ARG A 28 -20.26 -22.04 7.10
N THR A 29 -21.52 -21.67 7.37
CA THR A 29 -21.92 -20.25 7.36
C THR A 29 -21.33 -19.48 8.53
N GLU A 30 -21.25 -20.07 9.71
CA GLU A 30 -20.60 -19.49 10.88
C GLU A 30 -19.11 -19.31 10.66
N PHE A 31 -18.43 -20.33 10.11
CA PHE A 31 -17.02 -20.21 9.73
C PHE A 31 -16.80 -19.07 8.74
N ARG A 32 -17.62 -18.95 7.69
CA ARG A 32 -17.54 -17.82 6.74
C ARG A 32 -17.79 -16.47 7.41
N LYS A 33 -18.71 -16.39 8.37
CA LYS A 33 -18.96 -15.15 9.15
C LYS A 33 -17.74 -14.80 10.00
N LEU A 34 -17.16 -15.78 10.70
CA LEU A 34 -15.95 -15.60 11.52
C LEU A 34 -14.76 -15.16 10.67
N THR A 35 -14.52 -15.77 9.52
CA THR A 35 -13.47 -15.34 8.58
C THR A 35 -13.67 -13.89 8.15
N LYS A 36 -14.90 -13.52 7.76
CA LYS A 36 -15.21 -12.13 7.39
C LYS A 36 -15.02 -11.15 8.54
N GLN A 37 -15.39 -11.52 9.76
CA GLN A 37 -15.17 -10.68 10.95
C GLN A 37 -13.68 -10.52 11.24
N LEU A 38 -12.89 -11.57 11.06
CA LEU A 38 -11.44 -11.52 11.22
C LEU A 38 -10.77 -10.64 10.16
N GLU A 39 -11.19 -10.78 8.89
CA GLU A 39 -10.77 -9.92 7.78
C GLU A 39 -11.13 -8.45 8.04
N GLN A 40 -12.35 -8.18 8.51
CA GLN A 40 -12.79 -6.83 8.89
C GLN A 40 -11.93 -6.27 10.02
N THR A 41 -11.72 -7.05 11.08
CA THR A 41 -10.90 -6.64 12.23
C THR A 41 -9.47 -6.32 11.81
N TYR A 42 -8.86 -7.18 10.98
CA TYR A 42 -7.53 -6.97 10.43
C TYR A 42 -7.48 -5.71 9.55
N THR A 43 -8.48 -5.52 8.69
CA THR A 43 -8.57 -4.35 7.81
C THR A 43 -8.71 -3.06 8.61
N THR A 44 -9.54 -3.05 9.65
CA THR A 44 -9.70 -1.92 10.57
C THR A 44 -8.40 -1.64 11.31
N SER A 45 -7.76 -2.65 11.89
CA SER A 45 -6.48 -2.47 12.60
C SER A 45 -5.38 -1.94 11.68
N LEU A 46 -5.32 -2.41 10.43
CA LEU A 46 -4.38 -1.92 9.43
C LEU A 46 -4.67 -0.46 9.08
N PHE A 47 -5.94 -0.12 8.89
CA PHE A 47 -6.39 1.25 8.60
C PHE A 47 -6.05 2.21 9.74
N ASP A 48 -6.32 1.83 10.99
CA ASP A 48 -5.99 2.64 12.17
C ASP A 48 -4.47 2.88 12.27
N LYS A 49 -3.66 1.86 11.97
CA LYS A 49 -2.19 2.02 11.93
C LYS A 49 -1.74 2.93 10.80
N ARG A 50 -2.40 2.91 9.65
CA ARG A 50 -2.11 3.87 8.56
C ARG A 50 -2.45 5.30 8.95
N LEU A 51 -3.58 5.51 9.63
CA LEU A 51 -3.95 6.83 10.15
C LEU A 51 -2.93 7.39 11.15
N GLU A 52 -2.31 6.53 11.95
CA GLU A 52 -1.25 6.90 12.89
C GLU A 52 0.07 7.25 12.17
N VAL A 53 0.46 6.43 11.19
CA VAL A 53 1.83 6.45 10.65
C VAL A 53 1.99 7.29 9.37
N TYR A 54 1.01 7.26 8.47
CA TYR A 54 1.12 7.94 7.16
C TYR A 54 1.26 9.46 7.26
N PRO A 55 0.61 10.16 8.22
CA PRO A 55 0.80 11.59 8.39
C PRO A 55 2.26 11.98 8.65
N VAL A 56 3.06 11.11 9.27
CA VAL A 56 4.49 11.37 9.53
C VAL A 56 5.25 11.46 8.22
N LEU A 57 5.08 10.49 7.33
CA LEU A 57 5.71 10.52 6.01
C LEU A 57 5.17 11.66 5.16
N PHE A 58 3.85 11.86 5.15
CA PHE A 58 3.23 12.96 4.41
C PHE A 58 3.77 14.33 4.82
N LYS A 59 3.97 14.54 6.13
CA LYS A 59 4.59 15.75 6.67
C LYS A 59 6.03 15.90 6.20
N ALA A 60 6.85 14.84 6.27
CA ALA A 60 8.24 14.88 5.82
C ALA A 60 8.35 15.24 4.33
N LEU A 61 7.52 14.61 3.47
CA LEU A 61 7.43 14.92 2.04
C LEU A 61 7.06 16.39 1.81
N ASN A 62 6.01 16.89 2.47
CA ASN A 62 5.58 18.29 2.29
C ASN A 62 6.60 19.31 2.81
N GLN A 63 7.24 19.02 3.95
CA GLN A 63 8.31 19.88 4.45
C GLN A 63 9.47 19.98 3.47
N PHE A 64 9.82 18.88 2.81
CA PHE A 64 10.86 18.89 1.78
C PHE A 64 10.40 19.60 0.50
N ASN A 65 9.16 19.36 0.05
CA ASN A 65 8.56 20.09 -1.07
C ASN A 65 8.58 21.61 -0.86
N HIS A 66 8.26 22.09 0.35
CA HIS A 66 8.33 23.53 0.66
C HIS A 66 9.76 24.08 0.58
N ARG A 67 10.77 23.28 0.96
CA ARG A 67 12.19 23.69 0.82
C ARG A 67 12.60 23.78 -0.65
N ILE A 68 12.09 22.89 -1.50
CA ILE A 68 12.33 22.93 -2.94
C ILE A 68 11.65 24.16 -3.56
N GLU A 69 10.42 24.47 -3.16
CA GLU A 69 9.59 25.50 -3.81
C GLU A 69 9.93 26.92 -3.37
N TYR A 70 10.22 27.12 -2.08
CA TYR A 70 10.41 28.46 -1.50
C TYR A 70 11.83 28.70 -0.98
N GLY A 71 12.68 27.66 -0.98
CA GLY A 71 14.06 27.75 -0.51
C GLY A 71 15.08 27.59 -1.62
N SER A 72 16.35 27.54 -1.22
CA SER A 72 17.45 27.10 -2.08
C SER A 72 17.80 25.65 -1.70
N PRO A 73 17.18 24.65 -2.35
CA PRO A 73 17.45 23.25 -2.02
C PRO A 73 18.91 22.94 -2.30
N HIS A 74 19.55 22.22 -1.38
CA HIS A 74 20.93 21.78 -1.54
C HIS A 74 21.08 20.30 -1.28
N LYS A 75 22.10 19.69 -1.89
CA LYS A 75 22.31 18.23 -1.89
C LYS A 75 22.31 17.62 -0.48
N GLN A 76 22.95 18.28 0.49
CA GLN A 76 22.97 17.80 1.88
C GLN A 76 21.56 17.62 2.48
N GLN A 77 20.60 18.51 2.15
CA GLN A 77 19.21 18.33 2.61
C GLN A 77 18.55 17.11 1.97
N LEU A 78 18.89 16.76 0.73
CA LEU A 78 18.37 15.57 0.07
C LEU A 78 18.91 14.29 0.74
N ILE A 79 20.18 14.31 1.15
CA ILE A 79 20.80 13.21 1.90
C ILE A 79 20.12 13.03 3.25
N GLU A 80 19.94 14.12 4.01
CA GLU A 80 19.22 14.09 5.29
C GLU A 80 17.77 13.60 5.13
N PHE A 81 17.08 14.10 4.11
CA PHE A 81 15.74 13.65 3.79
C PHE A 81 15.70 12.16 3.44
N GLN A 82 16.64 11.68 2.62
CA GLN A 82 16.74 10.27 2.25
C GLN A 82 16.94 9.39 3.48
N HIS A 83 17.82 9.76 4.42
CA HIS A 83 18.00 9.00 5.65
C HIS A 83 16.70 8.90 6.48
N HIS A 84 15.96 10.01 6.63
CA HIS A 84 14.67 9.99 7.30
C HIS A 84 13.62 9.17 6.54
N TYR A 85 13.66 9.20 5.22
CA TYR A 85 12.77 8.43 4.36
C TYR A 85 13.04 6.93 4.48
N ASP A 86 14.31 6.53 4.48
CA ASP A 86 14.76 5.14 4.58
C ASP A 86 14.43 4.56 5.97
N ASP A 87 14.64 5.34 7.03
CA ASP A 87 14.25 4.98 8.40
C ASP A 87 12.74 4.70 8.47
N TRP A 88 11.93 5.58 7.87
CA TRP A 88 10.49 5.40 7.81
C TRP A 88 10.10 4.14 7.01
N ILE A 89 10.70 3.91 5.84
CA ILE A 89 10.44 2.71 5.03
C ILE A 89 10.74 1.45 5.83
N SER A 90 11.90 1.39 6.48
CA SER A 90 12.35 0.20 7.23
C SER A 90 11.39 -0.18 8.36
N THR A 91 10.73 0.81 8.95
CA THR A 91 9.82 0.62 10.09
C THR A 91 8.36 0.40 9.66
N HIS A 92 7.93 1.03 8.57
CA HIS A 92 6.49 1.20 8.27
C HIS A 92 6.05 0.71 6.89
N ALA A 93 6.96 0.30 6.00
CA ALA A 93 6.59 -0.10 4.64
C ALA A 93 5.64 -1.30 4.59
N ILE A 94 5.62 -2.14 5.63
CA ILE A 94 4.69 -3.28 5.74
C ILE A 94 3.21 -2.84 5.75
N LEU A 95 2.92 -1.58 6.10
CA LEU A 95 1.57 -1.04 6.14
C LEU A 95 1.05 -0.64 4.75
N LEU A 96 1.93 -0.46 3.77
CA LEU A 96 1.59 0.02 2.43
C LEU A 96 0.79 -1.02 1.65
N THR A 97 -0.14 -0.58 0.79
CA THR A 97 -0.68 -1.48 -0.24
C THR A 97 0.42 -1.81 -1.26
N PRO A 98 0.28 -2.91 -2.03
CA PRO A 98 1.26 -3.26 -3.05
C PRO A 98 1.59 -2.12 -4.03
N THR A 99 0.57 -1.34 -4.43
CA THR A 99 0.75 -0.21 -5.34
C THR A 99 1.58 0.91 -4.71
N THR A 100 1.23 1.36 -3.49
CA THR A 100 1.97 2.43 -2.83
C THR A 100 3.37 1.98 -2.42
N ALA A 101 3.53 0.72 -2.03
CA ALA A 101 4.84 0.12 -1.75
C ALA A 101 5.77 0.18 -2.97
N GLN A 102 5.26 -0.12 -4.17
CA GLN A 102 6.05 -0.01 -5.41
C GLN A 102 6.50 1.43 -5.68
N ILE A 103 5.62 2.41 -5.47
CA ILE A 103 5.94 3.83 -5.70
C ILE A 103 6.96 4.33 -4.66
N VAL A 104 6.74 4.01 -3.39
CA VAL A 104 7.62 4.39 -2.27
C VAL A 104 9.01 3.77 -2.46
N TRP A 105 9.08 2.48 -2.76
CA TRP A 105 10.34 1.80 -3.03
C TRP A 105 11.03 2.31 -4.29
N GLY A 106 10.26 2.56 -5.35
CA GLY A 106 10.80 3.14 -6.57
C GLY A 106 11.39 4.52 -6.35
N TYR A 107 10.77 5.33 -5.49
CA TYR A 107 11.29 6.64 -5.13
C TYR A 107 12.55 6.57 -4.28
N HIS A 108 12.65 5.62 -3.34
CA HIS A 108 13.89 5.31 -2.63
C HIS A 108 15.05 5.05 -3.62
N ASN A 109 14.84 4.15 -4.59
CA ASN A 109 15.83 3.83 -5.61
C ASN A 109 16.20 5.05 -6.48
N TYR A 110 15.21 5.86 -6.84
CA TYR A 110 15.42 7.08 -7.61
C TYR A 110 16.25 8.13 -6.84
N LEU A 111 16.09 8.24 -5.53
CA LEU A 111 16.91 9.13 -4.69
C LEU A 111 18.37 8.67 -4.65
N ILE A 112 18.60 7.35 -4.48
CA ILE A 112 19.94 6.75 -4.57
C ILE A 112 20.57 7.08 -5.93
N ASP A 113 19.86 6.75 -7.01
CA ASP A 113 20.33 7.01 -8.38
C ASP A 113 20.68 8.49 -8.60
N THR A 114 19.84 9.40 -8.08
CA THR A 114 20.06 10.85 -8.21
C THR A 114 21.32 11.28 -7.45
N LEU A 115 21.50 10.82 -6.22
CA LEU A 115 22.65 11.20 -5.39
C LEU A 115 23.96 10.61 -5.91
N GLU A 116 23.92 9.42 -6.51
CA GLU A 116 25.05 8.81 -7.23
C GLU A 116 25.37 9.59 -8.51
N GLN A 117 24.37 9.89 -9.35
CA GLN A 117 24.55 10.60 -10.62
C GLN A 117 25.18 11.98 -10.42
N TYR A 118 24.75 12.70 -9.38
CA TYR A 118 25.26 14.02 -9.04
C TYR A 118 26.23 13.94 -7.85
N HIS A 119 27.08 12.91 -7.78
CA HIS A 119 28.05 12.75 -6.68
C HIS A 119 28.95 13.98 -6.51
N ASP A 120 29.57 14.43 -7.60
CA ASP A 120 30.56 15.52 -7.61
C ASP A 120 29.99 16.87 -8.09
N SER A 121 28.70 16.93 -8.38
CA SER A 121 28.07 18.10 -9.00
C SER A 121 26.79 18.54 -8.28
N SER A 122 26.37 19.77 -8.54
CA SER A 122 25.09 20.28 -8.04
C SER A 122 23.92 19.63 -8.78
N ILE A 123 22.88 19.27 -8.04
CA ILE A 123 21.63 18.77 -8.62
C ILE A 123 20.94 19.90 -9.40
N PRO A 124 20.63 19.72 -10.69
CA PRO A 124 20.00 20.75 -11.51
C PRO A 124 18.54 20.99 -11.10
N LEU A 125 18.00 22.17 -11.42
CA LEU A 125 16.66 22.58 -11.01
C LEU A 125 15.57 21.61 -11.50
N GLU A 126 15.72 21.07 -12.71
CA GLU A 126 14.78 20.13 -13.30
C GLU A 126 14.64 18.87 -12.44
N GLN A 127 15.74 18.40 -11.84
CA GLN A 127 15.75 17.23 -10.97
C GLN A 127 15.06 17.53 -9.64
N TRP A 128 15.23 18.74 -9.09
CA TRP A 128 14.50 19.17 -7.89
C TRP A 128 12.99 19.24 -8.12
N ILE A 129 12.58 19.79 -9.26
CA ILE A 129 11.16 19.84 -9.67
C ILE A 129 10.60 18.41 -9.80
N GLU A 130 11.40 17.50 -10.36
CA GLU A 130 10.99 16.11 -10.50
C GLU A 130 10.84 15.40 -9.16
N ILE A 131 11.81 15.54 -8.26
CA ILE A 131 11.75 15.05 -6.88
C ILE A 131 10.43 15.52 -6.23
N ARG A 132 10.12 16.81 -6.30
CA ARG A 132 8.87 17.39 -5.77
C ARG A 132 7.62 16.74 -6.39
N ASN A 133 7.60 16.59 -7.71
CA ASN A 133 6.46 16.00 -8.41
C ASN A 133 6.20 14.55 -7.98
N ILE A 134 7.26 13.76 -7.77
CA ILE A 134 7.14 12.39 -7.27
C ILE A 134 6.60 12.38 -5.84
N GLN A 135 7.11 13.27 -4.96
CA GLN A 135 6.63 13.39 -3.58
C GLN A 135 5.15 13.76 -3.51
N ILE A 136 4.67 14.64 -4.40
CA ILE A 136 3.24 14.99 -4.52
C ILE A 136 2.41 13.77 -4.90
N VAL A 137 2.88 12.94 -5.83
CA VAL A 137 2.21 11.70 -6.22
C VAL A 137 2.13 10.73 -5.03
N ILE A 138 3.25 10.49 -4.33
CA ILE A 138 3.25 9.66 -3.11
C ILE A 138 2.22 10.19 -2.10
N GLY A 139 2.20 11.51 -1.86
CA GLY A 139 1.23 12.13 -0.94
C GLY A 139 -0.23 11.96 -1.36
N LYS A 140 -0.53 11.77 -2.64
CA LYS A 140 -1.89 11.40 -3.10
C LYS A 140 -2.21 9.94 -2.77
N PHE A 141 -1.28 9.02 -3.00
CA PHE A 141 -1.47 7.60 -2.66
C PHE A 141 -1.68 7.38 -1.16
N LEU A 142 -0.87 8.02 -0.33
CA LEU A 142 -1.00 7.94 1.12
C LEU A 142 -2.39 8.41 1.58
N ARG A 143 -2.88 9.55 1.06
CA ARG A 143 -4.21 10.09 1.38
C ARG A 143 -5.35 9.19 0.91
N ALA A 144 -5.22 8.62 -0.27
CA ALA A 144 -6.22 7.71 -0.83
C ALA A 144 -6.38 6.44 0.00
N GLU A 145 -5.28 5.87 0.48
CA GLU A 145 -5.31 4.66 1.31
C GLU A 145 -5.95 4.86 2.70
N ILE A 146 -5.94 6.08 3.21
CA ILE A 146 -6.59 6.44 4.48
C ILE A 146 -7.95 7.13 4.31
N GLY A 147 -8.50 7.13 3.09
CA GLY A 147 -9.84 7.64 2.81
C GLY A 147 -9.98 9.17 2.87
N VAL A 148 -8.88 9.93 2.78
CA VAL A 148 -8.91 11.39 2.67
C VAL A 148 -9.11 11.76 1.20
N PHE A 149 -10.37 11.86 0.79
CA PHE A 149 -10.77 12.09 -0.60
C PHE A 149 -11.05 13.57 -0.90
N ASP A 150 -10.01 14.32 -1.25
CA ASP A 150 -10.11 15.52 -2.12
C ASP A 150 -9.56 15.23 -3.53
N THR A 151 -9.26 13.96 -3.79
CA THR A 151 -8.78 13.43 -5.06
C THR A 151 -9.69 12.27 -5.43
N THR A 152 -10.32 12.34 -6.61
CA THR A 152 -11.12 11.28 -7.24
C THR A 152 -10.62 9.91 -6.81
N ALA A 153 -11.49 9.12 -6.15
CA ALA A 153 -11.21 7.79 -5.57
C ALA A 153 -10.01 7.12 -6.26
N ALA A 154 -8.82 7.32 -5.68
CA ALA A 154 -7.57 6.99 -6.35
C ALA A 154 -7.32 5.50 -6.18
N GLY A 155 -8.02 4.71 -6.98
CA GLY A 155 -7.68 3.32 -7.24
C GLY A 155 -7.14 3.12 -8.65
N ILE A 156 -7.64 3.89 -9.63
CA ILE A 156 -7.42 3.61 -11.06
C ILE A 156 -7.34 4.90 -11.91
N PRO A 157 -8.21 5.92 -11.77
CA PRO A 157 -8.23 7.07 -12.69
C PRO A 157 -7.01 8.01 -12.58
N GLU A 158 -6.40 8.11 -11.39
CA GLU A 158 -5.23 8.96 -11.17
C GLU A 158 -3.95 8.32 -11.75
N LEU A 159 -3.86 6.98 -11.73
CA LEU A 159 -2.77 6.18 -12.33
C LEU A 159 -2.72 6.31 -13.86
N GLU A 160 -3.88 6.49 -14.49
CA GLU A 160 -4.01 6.63 -15.94
C GLU A 160 -3.58 8.02 -16.45
N LYS A 161 -3.40 9.00 -15.56
CA LYS A 161 -2.98 10.34 -15.98
C LYS A 161 -1.57 10.26 -16.60
N PRO A 162 -1.33 10.82 -17.80
CA PRO A 162 -0.06 10.66 -18.51
C PRO A 162 1.18 11.13 -17.74
N TYR A 163 1.03 12.07 -16.80
CA TYR A 163 2.15 12.51 -15.95
C TYR A 163 2.46 11.51 -14.82
N VAL A 164 1.43 10.87 -14.24
CA VAL A 164 1.62 9.84 -13.19
C VAL A 164 2.26 8.60 -13.81
N LYS A 165 1.77 8.17 -14.98
CA LYS A 165 2.36 7.04 -15.71
C LYS A 165 3.85 7.26 -16.01
N ARG A 166 4.24 8.45 -16.48
CA ARG A 166 5.65 8.80 -16.71
C ARG A 166 6.50 8.70 -15.44
N ILE A 167 5.95 9.12 -14.30
CA ILE A 167 6.62 8.97 -13.00
C ILE A 167 6.79 7.48 -12.68
N LEU A 168 5.73 6.68 -12.78
CA LEU A 168 5.78 5.25 -12.49
C LEU A 168 6.80 4.51 -13.37
N ASP A 169 6.80 4.77 -14.67
CA ASP A 169 7.75 4.17 -15.62
C ASP A 169 9.21 4.49 -15.21
N LYS A 170 9.47 5.72 -14.74
CA LYS A 170 10.79 6.13 -14.27
C LYS A 170 11.19 5.46 -12.96
N LEU A 171 10.27 5.38 -12.00
CA LEU A 171 10.49 4.68 -10.73
C LEU A 171 10.75 3.18 -10.93
N GLN A 172 10.05 2.58 -11.90
CA GLN A 172 10.29 1.20 -12.31
C GLN A 172 11.66 1.03 -12.95
N HIS A 173 12.07 1.96 -13.82
CA HIS A 173 13.39 1.94 -14.45
C HIS A 173 14.53 2.02 -13.40
N SER A 174 14.44 2.95 -12.45
CA SER A 174 15.41 3.05 -11.33
C SER A 174 15.45 1.76 -10.50
N SER A 175 14.28 1.19 -10.19
CA SER A 175 14.21 -0.08 -9.46
C SER A 175 14.86 -1.25 -10.23
N GLN A 176 14.67 -1.31 -11.55
CA GLN A 176 15.30 -2.33 -12.40
C GLN A 176 16.82 -2.17 -12.47
N LYS A 177 17.31 -0.93 -12.60
CA LYS A 177 18.74 -0.61 -12.60
C LYS A 177 19.43 -1.04 -11.30
N ILE A 178 18.78 -0.83 -10.15
CA ILE A 178 19.32 -1.28 -8.86
C ILE A 178 19.26 -2.80 -8.73
N ARG A 179 18.16 -3.45 -9.12
CA ARG A 179 18.06 -4.93 -9.08
C ARG A 179 19.13 -5.61 -9.92
N SER A 180 19.35 -5.14 -11.14
CA SER A 180 20.38 -5.70 -12.03
C SER A 180 21.79 -5.56 -11.46
N ARG A 181 22.07 -4.51 -10.69
CA ARG A 181 23.34 -4.32 -9.99
C ARG A 181 23.58 -5.36 -8.89
N PHE A 182 22.52 -5.82 -8.23
CA PHE A 182 22.60 -6.78 -7.11
C PHE A 182 22.26 -8.23 -7.49
N GLY A 183 21.96 -8.50 -8.76
CA GLY A 183 21.73 -9.87 -9.27
C GLY A 183 20.38 -10.48 -8.88
N TYR A 184 19.35 -9.65 -8.66
CA TYR A 184 17.97 -10.06 -8.40
C TYR A 184 17.09 -9.97 -9.65
#